data_AF-A0AA40VTD2-F1
#
_entry.id   AF-A0AA40VTD2-F1
#
_cell.length_a   1.000
_cell.length_b   1.000
_cell.length_c   1.000
_cell.angle_alpha   90.00
_cell.angle_beta   90.00
_cell.angle_gamma   90.00
#
_symmetry.space_group_name_H-M   'P 1'
#
loop_
_entity.id
_entity.type
_entity.pdbx_description
1 polymer ?
#
loop_
_entity_poly.entity_id
_entity_poly.type
_entity_poly.pdbx_seq_one_letter_code
_entity_poly.pdbx_strand_id
1 'polypeptide(L)'
;MNATRSVGKMYCALTQMLQSNCPPLEITTESLEEPWYKRVLQLTKTEHALVQGEANWLEVSSSDRWVGGIRLTRGQPVWIWDDLRNQTILQ
;
A
#
# COMPACT_ATOMS: atom_id res chain seq x y z
N MET A 1 -6.37 -2.13 -28.58
CA MET A 1 -5.78 -0.94 -27.94
C MET A 1 -6.26 -0.89 -26.48
N ASN A 2 -5.56 -1.52 -25.52
CA ASN A 2 -6.01 -1.59 -24.10
C ASN A 2 -4.86 -1.54 -23.07
N ALA A 3 -3.63 -1.14 -23.44
CA ALA A 3 -2.49 -1.12 -22.51
C ALA A 3 -2.34 0.19 -21.72
N THR A 4 -2.89 1.30 -22.22
CA THR A 4 -2.62 2.65 -21.66
C THR A 4 -3.37 2.95 -20.37
N ARG A 5 -4.48 2.26 -20.06
CA ARG A 5 -5.29 2.50 -18.86
C ARG A 5 -4.72 1.89 -17.57
N SER A 6 -3.93 0.82 -17.67
CA SER A 6 -3.42 0.08 -16.50
C SER A 6 -2.11 0.64 -15.94
N VAL A 7 -1.27 1.25 -16.78
CA VAL A 7 0.04 1.78 -16.37
C VAL A 7 -0.11 2.90 -15.34
N GLY A 8 -1.10 3.79 -15.51
CA GLY A 8 -1.32 4.90 -14.57
C GLY A 8 -1.74 4.43 -13.17
N LYS A 9 -2.58 3.39 -13.06
CA LYS A 9 -3.03 2.87 -11.76
C LYS A 9 -1.91 2.15 -11.01
N MET A 10 -1.12 1.35 -11.72
CA MET A 10 0.03 0.67 -11.14
C MET A 10 1.07 1.68 -10.62
N TYR A 11 1.37 2.69 -11.43
CA TYR A 11 2.29 3.76 -11.03
C TYR A 11 1.82 4.45 -9.75
N CYS A 12 0.55 4.89 -9.67
CA CYS A 12 0.03 5.55 -8.47
C CYS A 12 0.10 4.65 -7.22
N ALA A 13 -0.20 3.36 -7.35
CA ALA A 13 -0.13 2.42 -6.23
C ALA A 13 1.31 2.23 -5.72
N LEU A 14 2.27 2.04 -6.63
CA LEU A 14 3.68 1.89 -6.28
C LEU A 14 4.26 3.17 -5.68
N THR A 15 3.91 4.33 -6.24
CA THR A 15 4.34 5.63 -5.69
C THR A 15 3.85 5.83 -4.26
N GLN A 16 2.59 5.48 -3.96
CA GLN A 16 2.05 5.56 -2.60
C GLN A 16 2.77 4.65 -1.60
N MET A 17 3.15 3.44 -2.05
CA MET A 17 3.95 2.51 -1.24
C MET A 17 5.37 3.00 -1.00
N LEU A 18 6.00 3.60 -2.01
CA LEU A 18 7.35 4.15 -1.88
C LEU A 18 7.41 5.41 -0.99
N GLN A 19 6.30 6.15 -0.87
CA GLN A 19 6.23 7.44 -0.17
C GLN A 19 5.49 7.37 1.19
N SER A 20 5.18 6.16 1.68
CA SER A 20 4.57 6.01 3.01
C SER A 20 5.58 6.26 4.13
N ASN A 21 5.09 6.50 5.35
CA ASN A 21 5.96 6.79 6.51
C ASN A 21 6.86 5.59 6.85
N CYS A 22 6.33 4.37 6.68
CA CYS A 22 7.08 3.13 6.69
C CYS A 22 6.90 2.47 5.32
N PRO A 23 7.85 2.58 4.39
CA PRO A 23 7.67 2.04 3.04
C PRO A 23 7.62 0.51 3.06
N PRO A 24 6.56 -0.15 2.54
CA PRO A 24 6.62 -1.60 2.27
C PRO A 24 7.53 -1.94 1.09
N LEU A 25 7.82 -0.96 0.23
CA LEU A 25 8.70 -1.11 -0.93
C LEU A 25 9.81 -0.08 -0.85
N GLU A 26 11.01 -0.50 -1.25
CA GLU A 26 12.17 0.36 -1.43
C GLU A 26 12.79 0.11 -2.80
N ILE A 27 13.43 1.14 -3.36
CA ILE A 27 14.23 0.99 -4.58
C ILE A 27 15.65 0.61 -4.18
N THR A 28 16.20 -0.43 -4.80
CA THR A 28 17.59 -0.83 -4.52
C THR A 28 18.55 0.28 -4.93
N THR A 29 19.61 0.47 -4.15
CA THR A 29 20.64 1.50 -4.41
C THR A 29 21.29 1.35 -5.78
N GLU A 30 21.49 0.12 -6.24
CA GLU A 30 22.08 -0.23 -7.53
C GLU A 30 21.26 0.25 -8.73
N SER A 31 19.95 0.47 -8.56
CA SER A 31 19.03 0.81 -9.65
C SER A 31 18.52 2.25 -9.60
N LEU A 32 18.99 3.08 -8.67
CA LEU A 32 18.50 4.46 -8.49
C LEU A 32 18.66 5.35 -9.74
N GLU A 33 19.76 5.17 -10.48
CA GLU A 33 20.07 5.94 -11.69
C GLU A 33 19.35 5.42 -12.95
N GLU A 34 18.78 4.22 -12.88
CA GLU A 34 18.02 3.68 -14.00
C GLU A 34 16.70 4.46 -14.21
N PRO A 35 16.19 4.50 -15.46
CA PRO A 35 14.83 4.94 -15.74
C PRO A 35 13.83 4.25 -14.83
N TRP A 36 12.79 4.97 -14.38
CA TRP A 36 11.88 4.51 -13.32
C TRP A 36 11.29 3.10 -13.54
N TYR A 37 11.03 2.72 -14.81
CA TYR A 37 10.46 1.43 -15.19
C TYR A 37 11.46 0.26 -15.14
N LYS A 38 12.75 0.53 -14.94
CA LYS A 38 13.83 -0.44 -14.76
C LYS A 38 14.33 -0.53 -13.32
N ARG A 39 13.86 0.35 -12.43
CA ARG A 39 14.25 0.35 -11.02
C ARG A 39 13.81 -0.96 -10.37
N VAL A 40 14.71 -1.56 -9.60
CA VAL A 40 14.45 -2.80 -8.88
C VAL A 40 13.82 -2.44 -7.54
N LEU A 41 12.67 -3.05 -7.25
CA LEU A 41 11.95 -2.89 -6.00
C LEU A 41 12.28 -4.05 -5.06
N GLN A 42 12.48 -3.74 -3.79
CA GLN A 42 12.70 -4.69 -2.72
C GLN A 42 11.60 -4.55 -1.67
N LEU A 43 11.11 -5.69 -1.17
CA LEU A 43 10.15 -5.74 -0.06
C LEU A 43 10.86 -5.43 1.25
N THR A 44 10.20 -4.67 2.12
CA THR A 44 10.70 -4.37 3.45
C THR A 44 10.00 -5.23 4.51
N LYS A 45 10.45 -5.14 5.76
CA LYS A 45 9.76 -5.77 6.90
C LYS A 45 8.31 -5.27 7.05
N THR A 46 8.03 -4.03 6.65
CA THR A 46 6.68 -3.47 6.68
C THR A 46 5.76 -4.17 5.69
N GLU A 47 6.26 -4.59 4.52
CA GLU A 47 5.46 -5.40 3.61
C GLU A 47 5.05 -6.73 4.24
N HIS A 48 6.01 -7.43 4.85
CA HIS A 48 5.71 -8.71 5.49
C HIS A 48 4.64 -8.57 6.57
N ALA A 49 4.76 -7.55 7.43
CA ALA A 49 3.76 -7.28 8.45
C ALA A 49 2.37 -6.93 7.87
N LEU A 50 2.31 -6.17 6.76
CA LEU A 50 1.06 -5.84 6.09
C LEU A 50 0.39 -7.09 5.50
N VAL A 51 1.15 -7.98 4.85
CA VAL A 51 0.61 -9.19 4.21
C VAL A 51 0.16 -10.22 5.24
N GLN A 52 0.83 -10.30 6.40
CA GLN A 52 0.42 -11.17 7.51
C GLN A 52 -0.72 -10.58 8.35
N GLY A 53 -1.18 -9.36 8.06
CA GLY A 53 -2.21 -8.69 8.86
C GLY A 53 -1.73 -8.19 10.23
N GLU A 54 -0.42 -8.17 10.46
CA GLU A 54 0.22 -7.67 11.69
C GLU A 54 0.34 -6.14 11.70
N ALA A 55 0.22 -5.50 10.52
CA ALA A 55 0.18 -4.06 10.36
C ALA A 55 -1.02 -3.63 9.51
N ASN A 56 -1.56 -2.43 9.80
CA ASN A 56 -2.64 -1.84 9.03
C ASN A 56 -2.12 -0.79 8.04
N TRP A 57 -2.53 -0.88 6.77
CA TRP A 57 -2.17 0.11 5.74
C TRP A 57 -2.51 1.56 6.14
N LEU A 58 -3.60 1.79 6.87
CA LEU A 58 -4.00 3.14 7.31
C LEU A 58 -3.03 3.74 8.35
N GLU A 59 -2.26 2.91 9.05
CA GLU A 59 -1.25 3.37 10.01
C GLU A 59 0.11 3.59 9.35
N VAL A 60 0.41 2.76 8.36
CA VAL A 60 1.65 2.79 7.59
C VAL A 60 1.66 3.92 6.57
N SER A 61 0.54 4.12 5.86
CA SER A 61 0.44 5.12 4.81
C SER A 61 0.35 6.54 5.36
N SER A 62 0.87 7.48 4.57
CA SER A 62 0.84 8.92 4.85
C SER A 62 -0.45 9.59 4.33
N SER A 63 -1.36 8.83 3.73
CA SER A 63 -2.52 9.34 3.00
C SER A 63 -3.81 8.62 3.37
N ASP A 64 -4.91 9.36 3.38
CA ASP A 64 -6.25 8.80 3.51
C ASP A 64 -6.57 7.83 2.37
N ARG A 65 -7.46 6.87 2.65
CA ARG A 65 -7.94 5.90 1.66
C ARG A 65 -9.43 6.05 1.44
N TRP A 66 -9.85 5.98 0.17
CA TRP A 66 -11.26 5.96 -0.19
C TRP A 66 -11.66 4.57 -0.65
N VAL A 67 -12.73 4.03 -0.05
CA VAL A 67 -13.31 2.73 -0.42
C VAL A 67 -14.81 2.91 -0.56
N GLY A 68 -15.36 2.66 -1.76
CA GLY A 68 -16.81 2.75 -1.99
C GLY A 68 -17.43 4.11 -1.66
N GLY A 69 -16.67 5.21 -1.73
CA GLY A 69 -17.13 6.55 -1.35
C GLY A 69 -16.99 6.88 0.14
N ILE A 70 -16.46 5.97 0.95
CA ILE A 70 -16.15 6.18 2.36
C ILE A 70 -14.69 6.60 2.49
N ARG A 71 -14.45 7.70 3.20
CA ARG A 71 -13.09 8.18 3.55
C ARG A 71 -12.62 7.50 4.82
N LEU A 72 -11.56 6.71 4.71
CA LEU A 72 -10.85 6.07 5.81
C LEU A 72 -9.67 6.94 6.20
N THR A 73 -9.58 7.27 7.48
CA THR A 73 -8.52 8.12 8.05
C THR A 73 -7.86 7.40 9.21
N ARG A 74 -6.58 7.68 9.45
CA ARG A 74 -5.83 7.08 10.54
C ARG A 74 -6.45 7.45 11.89
N GLY A 75 -6.56 6.47 12.79
CA GLY A 75 -7.05 6.66 14.17
C GLY A 75 -8.56 6.84 14.29
N GLN A 76 -9.32 6.72 13.20
CA GLN A 76 -10.77 6.59 13.26
C GLN A 76 -11.17 5.12 13.23
N PRO A 77 -12.29 4.74 13.87
CA PRO A 77 -12.80 3.40 13.77
C PRO A 77 -13.08 3.02 12.31
N VAL A 78 -12.57 1.88 11.87
CA VAL A 78 -12.76 1.37 10.51
C VAL A 78 -13.26 -0.07 10.53
N TRP A 79 -14.15 -0.37 9.60
CA TRP A 79 -14.59 -1.74 9.38
C TRP A 79 -13.46 -2.56 8.78
N ILE A 80 -13.08 -3.62 9.48
CA ILE A 80 -12.12 -4.61 9.01
C ILE A 80 -12.79 -5.98 8.92
N TRP A 81 -12.28 -6.80 8.02
CA TRP A 81 -12.65 -8.20 7.94
C TRP A 81 -11.80 -8.99 8.95
N ASP A 82 -12.46 -9.76 9.82
CA ASP A 82 -11.80 -10.67 10.75
C ASP A 82 -11.93 -12.09 10.23
N ASP A 83 -10.83 -12.65 9.72
CA ASP A 83 -10.79 -14.00 9.17
C ASP A 83 -11.05 -15.09 10.22
N LEU A 84 -10.66 -14.87 11.48
CA LEU A 84 -10.88 -15.84 12.56
C LEU A 84 -12.36 -15.91 12.94
N ARG A 85 -13.03 -14.77 12.94
CA ARG A 85 -14.46 -14.67 13.27
C ARG A 85 -15.38 -14.77 12.05
N ASN A 86 -14.81 -14.75 10.84
CA ASN A 86 -15.53 -14.75 9.56
C ASN A 86 -16.64 -13.69 9.51
N GLN A 87 -16.34 -12.49 10.01
CA GLN A 87 -17.30 -11.38 10.11
C GLN A 87 -16.58 -10.03 10.03
N THR A 88 -17.35 -8.98 9.77
CA THR A 88 -16.84 -7.61 9.83
C THR A 88 -16.86 -7.10 11.27
N ILE A 89 -15.75 -6.53 11.72
CA ILE A 89 -15.64 -5.88 13.04
C ILE A 89 -15.23 -4.41 12.87
N LEU A 90 -15.65 -3.57 13.81
CA LEU A 90 -15.24 -2.17 13.87
C LEU A 90 -14.04 -2.08 14.82
N GLN A 91 -12.88 -1.69 14.29
CA GLN A 91 -11.65 -1.49 15.05
C GLN A 91 -11.29 -0.01 15.12
#